data_AF-A0A4Q6AX04-F1
#
_entry.id   AF-A0A4Q6AX04-F1
#
_cell.length_a   1.000
_cell.length_b   1.000
_cell.length_c   1.000
_cell.angle_alpha   90.00
_cell.angle_beta   90.00
_cell.angle_gamma   90.00
#
_symmetry.space_group_name_H-M   'P 1'
#
loop_
_entity.id
_entity.type
_entity.pdbx_description
1 polymer ?
#
loop_
_entity_poly.entity_id
_entity_poly.type
_entity_poly.pdbx_seq_one_letter_code
_entity_poly.pdbx_strand_id
1 'polypeptide(L)'
;QKLLPHAKVIKAFNTTFAADFASPVINGQQVDAFIAGNDKDALETVSELVQTAGFNPIISGDLTASRMLESMQLHLIQLSMKYNYNWLAGYKILHN
;
A
#
# COMPACT_ATOMS: atom_id res chain seq x y z
N GLN A 1 -15.61 12.24 -1.55
CA GLN A 1 -15.12 12.91 -0.33
C GLN A 1 -16.21 13.79 0.32
N LYS A 2 -17.46 13.31 0.44
CA LYS A 2 -18.57 14.15 0.95
C LYS A 2 -18.36 14.60 2.41
N LEU A 3 -17.72 13.77 3.24
CA LEU A 3 -17.46 14.06 4.65
C LEU A 3 -16.31 15.05 4.87
N LEU A 4 -15.39 15.18 3.90
CA LEU A 4 -14.22 16.05 3.97
C LEU A 4 -14.02 16.72 2.59
N PRO A 5 -14.94 17.62 2.17
CA PRO A 5 -15.00 18.11 0.80
C PRO A 5 -13.80 18.98 0.38
N HIS A 6 -13.05 19.50 1.35
CA HIS A 6 -11.85 20.32 1.11
C HIS A 6 -10.55 19.51 1.26
N ALA A 7 -10.62 18.25 1.68
CA ALA A 7 -9.44 17.41 1.88
C ALA A 7 -9.09 16.61 0.63
N LYS A 8 -7.80 16.54 0.31
CA LYS A 8 -7.23 15.66 -0.71
C LYS A 8 -6.98 14.29 -0.10
N VAL A 9 -8.00 13.43 -0.09
CA VAL A 9 -7.90 12.09 0.51
C VAL A 9 -7.10 11.14 -0.38
N ILE A 10 -6.05 10.55 0.20
CA ILE A 10 -5.21 9.51 -0.40
C ILE A 10 -5.29 8.24 0.47
N LYS A 11 -5.39 7.08 -0.17
CA LYS A 11 -5.25 5.75 0.45
C LYS A 11 -3.81 5.28 0.23
N ALA A 12 -3.13 4.87 1.30
CA ALA A 12 -1.77 4.30 1.26
C ALA A 12 -1.57 3.34 2.45
N PHE A 13 -0.49 2.55 2.43
CA PHE A 13 -0.03 1.63 3.50
C PHE A 13 -1.03 0.55 3.96
N ASN A 14 -2.24 0.50 3.39
CA ASN A 14 -3.22 -0.51 3.76
C ASN A 14 -2.78 -1.93 3.36
N THR A 15 -1.96 -2.07 2.32
CA THR A 15 -1.47 -3.33 1.76
C THR A 15 -0.12 -3.78 2.31
N THR A 16 0.33 -3.19 3.43
CA THR A 16 1.60 -3.49 4.11
C THR A 16 1.33 -3.89 5.56
N PHE A 17 2.08 -4.84 6.13
CA PHE A 17 1.98 -5.16 7.55
C PHE A 17 2.77 -4.18 8.42
N ALA A 18 2.38 -4.06 9.69
CA ALA A 18 3.10 -3.21 10.64
C ALA A 18 4.56 -3.66 10.84
N ALA A 19 4.83 -4.97 10.77
CA ALA A 19 6.18 -5.53 10.87
C ALA A 19 7.10 -5.04 9.73
N ASP A 20 6.55 -4.76 8.56
CA ASP A 20 7.31 -4.32 7.39
C ASP A 20 7.91 -2.91 7.58
N PHE A 21 7.36 -2.09 8.48
CA PHE A 21 7.93 -0.77 8.78
C PHE A 21 9.28 -0.85 9.51
N ALA A 22 9.56 -1.97 10.20
CA ALA A 22 10.89 -2.19 10.79
C ALA A 22 11.90 -2.66 9.73
N SER A 23 11.44 -3.35 8.69
CA SER A 23 12.24 -3.86 7.58
C SER A 23 11.38 -4.00 6.31
N PRO A 24 11.34 -3.00 5.42
CA PRO A 24 10.46 -2.98 4.24
C PRO A 24 11.02 -3.83 3.08
N VAL A 25 11.69 -4.92 3.43
CA VAL A 25 12.32 -5.86 2.52
C VAL A 25 11.92 -7.27 2.95
N ILE A 26 11.27 -8.00 2.04
CA ILE A 26 10.87 -9.40 2.24
C ILE A 26 11.56 -10.23 1.17
N ASN A 27 12.31 -11.25 1.59
CA ASN A 27 13.05 -12.13 0.68
C ASN A 27 13.94 -11.37 -0.33
N GLY A 28 14.64 -10.32 0.14
CA GLY A 28 15.51 -9.48 -0.69
C GLY A 28 14.78 -8.51 -1.63
N GLN A 29 13.45 -8.47 -1.61
CA GLN A 29 12.64 -7.56 -2.43
C GLN A 29 12.08 -6.44 -1.58
N GLN A 30 12.24 -5.20 -2.04
CA GLN A 30 11.54 -4.05 -1.44
C GLN A 30 10.03 -4.25 -1.57
N VAL A 31 9.29 -4.04 -0.49
CA VAL A 31 7.83 -4.21 -0.48
C VAL A 31 7.15 -3.08 -1.27
N ASP A 32 6.14 -3.43 -2.07
CA ASP A 32 5.33 -2.44 -2.78
C ASP A 32 4.19 -1.92 -1.89
N ALA A 33 4.02 -0.61 -1.87
CA ALA A 33 2.92 0.07 -1.21
C ALA A 33 2.02 0.73 -2.26
N PHE A 34 0.78 0.25 -2.33
CA PHE A 34 -0.19 0.70 -3.31
C PHE A 34 -0.91 1.96 -2.83
N ILE A 35 -0.98 2.96 -3.70
CA ILE A 35 -1.48 4.32 -3.40
C ILE A 35 -2.64 4.64 -4.34
N ALA A 36 -3.72 5.23 -3.81
CA ALA A 36 -4.88 5.63 -4.61
C ALA A 36 -5.42 7.00 -4.19
N GLY A 37 -5.78 7.85 -5.16
CA GLY A 37 -6.21 9.22 -4.88
C GLY A 37 -6.56 10.03 -6.12
N ASN A 38 -7.39 11.07 -5.95
CA ASN A 38 -7.89 11.86 -7.08
C ASN A 38 -7.02 13.07 -7.43
N ASP A 39 -6.17 13.52 -6.50
CA ASP A 39 -5.37 14.74 -6.65
C ASP A 39 -3.91 14.36 -6.91
N LYS A 40 -3.35 14.86 -8.01
CA LYS A 40 -2.03 14.47 -8.48
C LYS A 40 -0.91 14.93 -7.53
N ASP A 41 -0.95 16.17 -7.07
CA ASP A 41 0.09 16.72 -6.19
C ASP A 41 0.09 16.01 -4.82
N ALA A 42 -1.09 15.67 -4.31
CA ALA A 42 -1.21 14.87 -3.09
C ALA A 42 -0.72 13.43 -3.29
N LEU A 43 -0.94 12.82 -4.46
CA LEU A 43 -0.37 11.52 -4.79
C LEU A 43 1.16 11.57 -4.81
N GLU A 44 1.76 12.60 -5.41
CA GLU A 44 3.21 12.79 -5.44
C GLU A 44 3.76 12.94 -4.01
N THR A 45 3.16 13.81 -3.20
CA THR A 45 3.54 14.03 -1.79
C THR A 45 3.49 12.72 -0.98
N VAL A 46 2.42 11.93 -1.13
CA VAL A 46 2.29 10.65 -0.41
C VAL A 46 3.22 9.59 -0.97
N SER A 47 3.53 9.62 -2.27
CA SER A 47 4.51 8.70 -2.88
C SER A 47 5.92 8.95 -2.36
N GLU A 48 6.31 10.21 -2.12
CA GLU A 48 7.57 10.56 -1.46
C GLU A 48 7.61 10.09 0.00
N LEU A 49 6.50 10.22 0.73
CA LEU A 49 6.38 9.69 2.09
C LEU A 49 6.54 8.17 2.13
N VAL A 50 5.93 7.45 1.19
CA VAL A 50 6.04 5.99 1.03
C VAL A 50 7.48 5.58 0.73
N GLN A 51 8.17 6.29 -0.17
CA GLN A 51 9.60 6.07 -0.44
C GLN A 51 10.47 6.34 0.77
N THR A 52 10.21 7.42 1.50
CA THR A 52 10.94 7.78 2.73
C THR A 52 10.77 6.72 3.82
N ALA A 53 9.59 6.09 3.89
CA ALA A 53 9.33 4.95 4.76
C ALA A 53 9.99 3.64 4.28
N GLY A 54 10.67 3.65 3.13
CA GLY A 54 11.45 2.54 2.59
C GLY A 54 10.68 1.58 1.68
N PHE A 55 9.45 1.89 1.31
CA PHE A 55 8.62 1.09 0.40
C PHE A 55 8.70 1.60 -1.05
N ASN A 56 8.35 0.76 -2.01
CA ASN A 56 8.18 1.16 -3.41
C ASN A 56 6.74 1.65 -3.65
N PRO A 57 6.50 2.94 -3.98
CA PRO A 57 5.16 3.45 -4.21
C PRO A 57 4.61 2.99 -5.56
N ILE A 58 3.36 2.49 -5.58
CA ILE A 58 2.64 2.17 -6.81
C ILE A 58 1.30 2.91 -6.85
N ILE A 59 1.19 3.91 -7.73
CA ILE A 59 -0.07 4.61 -7.98
C ILE A 59 -1.03 3.67 -8.70
N SER A 60 -2.12 3.32 -8.03
CA SER A 60 -3.11 2.32 -8.44
C SER A 60 -4.36 2.94 -9.08
N GLY A 61 -4.32 4.25 -9.36
CA GLY A 61 -5.41 5.01 -9.93
C GLY A 61 -6.06 5.98 -8.94
N ASP A 62 -7.32 6.33 -9.23
CA ASP A 62 -8.09 7.27 -8.43
C ASP A 62 -8.57 6.65 -7.11
N LEU A 63 -9.26 7.43 -6.26
CA LEU A 63 -9.70 6.96 -4.94
C LEU A 63 -10.69 5.78 -5.01
N THR A 64 -11.31 5.50 -6.16
CA THR A 64 -12.20 4.33 -6.32
C THR A 64 -11.44 3.00 -6.19
N ALA A 65 -10.13 2.99 -6.49
CA ALA A 65 -9.27 1.82 -6.31
C ALA A 65 -9.13 1.40 -4.82
N SER A 66 -9.43 2.29 -3.86
CA SER A 66 -9.33 1.99 -2.42
C SER A 66 -10.07 0.71 -2.00
N ARG A 67 -11.24 0.43 -2.59
CA ARG A 67 -12.03 -0.77 -2.26
C ARG A 67 -11.29 -2.06 -2.65
N MET A 68 -10.62 -2.04 -3.79
CA MET A 68 -9.82 -3.17 -4.24
C MET A 68 -8.61 -3.36 -3.32
N LEU A 69 -7.91 -2.28 -2.97
CA LEU A 69 -6.75 -2.34 -2.07
C LEU A 69 -7.13 -2.89 -0.68
N GLU A 70 -8.30 -2.52 -0.15
CA GLU A 70 -8.83 -3.09 1.09
C GLU A 70 -9.07 -4.60 0.99
N SER A 71 -9.63 -5.04 -0.14
CA SER A 71 -9.85 -6.46 -0.40
C SER A 71 -8.52 -7.23 -0.55
N MET A 72 -7.50 -6.61 -1.16
CA MET A 72 -6.17 -7.17 -1.24
C MET A 72 -5.57 -7.41 0.14
N GLN A 73 -5.65 -6.44 1.06
CA GLN A 73 -5.13 -6.64 2.40
C GLN A 73 -5.86 -7.74 3.17
N LEU A 74 -7.20 -7.80 3.05
CA LEU A 74 -7.97 -8.89 3.64
C LEU A 74 -7.53 -10.26 3.10
N HIS A 75 -7.26 -10.34 1.80
CA HIS A 75 -6.75 -11.56 1.19
C HIS A 75 -5.36 -11.95 1.72
N LEU A 76 -4.43 -10.99 1.84
CA LEU A 76 -3.08 -11.23 2.38
C LEU A 76 -3.11 -11.66 3.85
N ILE A 77 -4.01 -11.09 4.66
CA ILE A 77 -4.24 -11.52 6.05
C ILE A 77 -4.69 -12.99 6.08
N GLN A 78 -5.67 -13.36 5.25
CA GLN A 78 -6.14 -14.75 5.18
C GLN A 78 -5.04 -15.73 4.76
N LEU A 79 -4.22 -15.37 3.78
CA LEU A 79 -3.07 -16.18 3.36
C LEU A 79 -2.05 -16.31 4.49
N SER A 80 -1.75 -15.20 5.18
CA SER A 80 -0.79 -15.18 6.30
C SER A 80 -1.22 -16.09 7.44
N MET A 81 -2.51 -16.11 7.77
CA MET A 81 -3.07 -17.03 8.79
C MET A 81 -3.06 -18.48 8.31
N LYS A 82 -3.45 -18.74 7.05
CA LYS A 82 -3.55 -20.11 6.50
C LYS A 82 -2.19 -20.79 6.39
N TYR A 83 -1.16 -20.06 5.98
CA TYR A 83 0.17 -20.60 5.69
C TYR A 83 1.23 -20.21 6.73
N ASN A 84 0.83 -19.52 7.80
CA ASN A 84 1.70 -19.08 8.89
C ASN A 84 2.92 -18.27 8.42
N TYR A 85 2.69 -17.24 7.60
CA TYR A 85 3.77 -16.35 7.11
C TYR A 85 4.35 -15.43 8.18
N ASN A 86 3.91 -15.56 9.44
CA ASN A 86 4.36 -14.74 10.57
C ASN A 86 4.31 -13.22 10.29
N TRP A 87 3.30 -12.78 9.52
CA TRP A 87 3.12 -11.38 9.11
C TRP A 87 4.26 -10.79 8.28
N LEU A 88 5.13 -11.64 7.71
CA LEU A 88 6.24 -11.26 6.82
C LEU A 88 5.91 -11.65 5.38
N ALA A 89 4.81 -11.11 4.85
CA ALA A 89 4.37 -11.31 3.48
C ALA A 89 3.82 -10.02 2.89
N GLY A 90 4.00 -9.82 1.59
CA GLY A 90 3.54 -8.63 0.88
C GLY A 90 3.23 -8.93 -0.58
N TYR A 91 2.48 -8.04 -1.22
CA TYR A 91 2.34 -8.06 -2.67
C TYR A 91 3.54 -7.38 -3.34
N LYS A 92 3.95 -7.93 -4.48
CA LYS A 92 5.02 -7.39 -5.32
C LYS A 92 4.58 -7.43 -6.77
N ILE A 93 4.69 -6.31 -7.47
CA ILE A 93 4.57 -6.22 -8.91
C ILE A 93 5.95 -6.48 -9.51
N LEU A 94 6.02 -7.44 -10.42
CA LEU A 94 7.22 -7.76 -11.19
C LEU A 94 6.91 -7.47 -12.67
N HIS A 95 7.78 -6.72 -13.32
CA HIS A 95 7.69 -6.42 -14.75
C HIS A 95 9.11 -6.27 -15.33
N ASN A 96 9.23 -6.48 -16.66
CA ASN A 96 10.47 -6.24 -17.41
C ASN A 96 10.58 -4.79 -17.87
#